data_AF-A0A1G7CU10-F1
#
_entry.id   AF-A0A1G7CU10-F1
#
_cell.length_a   1.000
_cell.length_b   1.000
_cell.length_c   1.000
_cell.angle_alpha   90.00
_cell.angle_beta   90.00
_cell.angle_gamma   90.00
#
_symmetry.space_group_name_H-M   'P 1'
#
loop_
_entity.id
_entity.type
_entity.pdbx_description
1 polymer ?
#
loop_
_entity_poly.entity_id
_entity_poly.type
_entity_poly.pdbx_seq_one_letter_code
_entity_poly.pdbx_strand_id
1 'polypeptide(L)' 'MESMENANAEKHYKLLVVAIAIGMVGVFLRFAGDENSTYFSWIANALLVLGVAIGLKGVFAIIK' A
#
# COMPACT_ATOMS: atom_id res chain seq x y z
N MET A 1 21.75 16.46 9.28
CA MET A 1 21.32 16.97 7.95
C MET A 1 21.00 15.81 7.01
N GLU A 2 21.88 14.82 6.87
CA GLU A 2 21.65 13.64 6.01
C GLU A 2 20.34 12.88 6.29
N SER A 3 19.99 12.64 7.57
CA SER A 3 18.72 12.00 7.94
C SER A 3 17.48 12.80 7.47
N MET A 4 17.53 14.14 7.54
CA MET A 4 16.43 14.99 7.06
C MET A 4 16.34 14.98 5.53
N GLU A 5 17.48 14.89 4.85
CA GLU A 5 17.51 14.78 3.39
C GLU A 5 16.98 13.43 2.92
N ASN A 6 17.37 12.32 3.56
CA ASN A 6 16.84 10.99 3.24
C ASN A 6 15.33 10.92 3.52
N ALA A 7 14.86 11.40 4.67
CA ALA A 7 13.45 11.37 5.02
C ALA A 7 12.56 12.10 4.01
N ASN A 8 13.07 13.20 3.42
CA ASN A 8 12.37 14.00 2.42
C ASN A 8 12.65 13.57 0.97
N ALA A 9 13.35 12.45 0.75
CA ALA A 9 13.67 12.01 -0.60
C ALA A 9 12.39 11.57 -1.36
N GLU A 10 12.21 12.09 -2.58
CA GLU A 10 11.03 11.87 -3.45
C GLU A 10 10.68 10.37 -3.62
N LYS A 11 11.70 9.50 -3.61
CA LYS A 11 11.57 8.04 -3.70
C LYS A 11 10.60 7.47 -2.65
N HIS A 12 10.57 8.03 -1.45
CA HIS A 12 9.70 7.55 -0.37
C HIS A 12 8.24 7.90 -0.65
N TYR A 13 7.96 9.13 -1.09
CA TYR A 13 6.62 9.56 -1.46
C TYR A 13 6.06 8.74 -2.62
N LYS A 14 6.86 8.48 -3.66
CA LYS A 14 6.45 7.62 -4.79
C LYS A 14 6.09 6.21 -4.31
N LEU A 15 6.91 5.63 -3.43
CA LEU A 15 6.66 4.31 -2.88
C LEU A 15 5.37 4.27 -2.03
N LEU A 16 5.15 5.28 -1.20
CA LEU A 16 3.93 5.40 -0.39
C LEU A 16 2.68 5.59 -1.26
N VAL A 17 2.76 6.40 -2.32
CA VAL A 17 1.65 6.56 -3.28
C VAL A 17 1.27 5.22 -3.92
N VAL A 18 2.26 4.42 -4.34
CA VAL A 18 2.02 3.08 -4.89
C VAL A 18 1.36 2.17 -3.85
N ALA A 19 1.83 2.18 -2.59
CA ALA A 19 1.24 1.39 -1.52
C ALA A 19 -0.23 1.77 -1.25
N ILE A 20 -0.54 3.07 -1.21
CA ILE A 20 -1.89 3.59 -1.02
C ILE A 20 -2.78 3.21 -2.21
N ALA A 21 -2.30 3.36 -3.44
CA ALA A 21 -3.04 2.99 -4.64
C ALA A 21 -3.42 1.49 -4.63
N ILE A 22 -2.48 0.61 -4.25
CA ILE A 22 -2.74 -0.83 -4.10
C ILE A 22 -3.83 -1.10 -3.05
N GLY A 23 -3.72 -0.44 -1.88
CA GLY A 23 -4.73 -0.56 -0.82
C GLY A 23 -6.11 -0.10 -1.28
N MET A 24 -6.21 1.04 -1.96
CA MET A 24 -7.46 1.56 -2.51
C MET A 24 -8.07 0.62 -3.54
N VAL A 25 -7.27 0.05 -4.44
CA VAL A 25 -7.75 -0.96 -5.41
C VAL A 25 -8.33 -2.16 -4.68
N GLY A 26 -7.69 -2.64 -3.61
CA GLY A 26 -8.24 -3.70 -2.76
C GLY A 26 -9.59 -3.33 -2.14
N VAL A 27 -9.74 -2.11 -1.65
CA VAL A 27 -11.00 -1.60 -1.09
C VAL A 27 -12.10 -1.58 -2.14
N PHE A 28 -11.84 -1.09 -3.36
CA PHE A 28 -12.84 -1.10 -4.42
C PHE A 28 -13.20 -2.51 -4.86
N LEU A 29 -12.20 -3.39 -5.03
CA LEU A 29 -12.44 -4.78 -5.41
C LEU A 29 -13.27 -5.54 -4.39
N ARG A 30 -13.18 -5.20 -3.10
CA ARG A 30 -14.03 -5.78 -2.03
C ARG A 30 -15.52 -5.74 -2.37
N PHE A 31 -15.97 -4.71 -3.08
CA PHE A 31 -17.37 -4.44 -3.39
C PHE A 31 -17.69 -4.50 -4.89
N ALA A 32 -16.73 -4.93 -5.72
CA ALA A 32 -16.89 -4.95 -7.18
C ALA A 32 -17.63 -6.19 -7.71
N GLY A 33 -17.86 -7.21 -6.88
CA GLY A 33 -18.57 -8.43 -7.26
C GLY A 33 -19.82 -8.67 -6.42
N ASP A 34 -20.60 -9.68 -6.81
CA ASP A 34 -21.79 -10.10 -6.07
C ASP A 34 -21.46 -10.49 -4.62
N GLU A 35 -22.39 -10.26 -3.70
CA GLU A 35 -22.25 -10.47 -2.25
C GLU A 35 -21.72 -11.88 -1.87
N ASN A 36 -21.95 -12.88 -2.73
CA ASN A 36 -21.53 -14.28 -2.52
C ASN A 36 -20.19 -14.64 -3.18
N SER A 37 -19.55 -13.72 -3.90
CA SER A 37 -18.31 -14.00 -4.60
C SER A 37 -17.10 -13.89 -3.67
N THR A 38 -16.67 -15.04 -3.17
CA THR A 38 -15.55 -15.13 -2.23
C THR A 38 -14.22 -14.66 -2.84
N TYR A 39 -14.07 -14.76 -4.16
CA TYR A 39 -12.85 -14.39 -4.89
C TYR A 39 -12.47 -12.91 -4.71
N PHE A 40 -13.44 -12.00 -4.76
CA PHE A 40 -13.20 -10.57 -4.58
C PHE A 40 -12.70 -10.25 -3.17
N SER A 41 -13.26 -10.92 -2.16
CA SER A 41 -12.79 -10.79 -0.78
C SER A 41 -11.35 -11.30 -0.60
N TRP A 42 -11.00 -12.44 -1.21
CA TRP A 42 -9.63 -12.95 -1.18
C TRP A 42 -8.64 -12.01 -1.86
N ILE A 43 -8.97 -11.50 -3.05
CA ILE A 43 -8.10 -10.56 -3.78
C ILE A 43 -7.94 -9.25 -3.00
N ALA A 44 -9.04 -8.71 -2.46
CA ALA A 44 -9.00 -7.51 -1.63
C ALA A 44 -8.10 -7.67 -0.40
N ASN A 45 -8.18 -8.81 0.29
CA ASN A 45 -7.33 -9.11 1.43
C ASN A 45 -5.86 -9.25 1.01
N ALA A 46 -5.57 -9.90 -0.11
CA ALA A 46 -4.21 -10.03 -0.63
C ALA A 46 -3.60 -8.66 -0.96
N LEU A 47 -4.37 -7.79 -1.62
CA LEU A 47 -3.95 -6.42 -1.94
C LEU A 47 -3.76 -5.58 -0.67
N LEU A 48 -4.60 -5.75 0.35
CA LEU A 48 -4.42 -5.09 1.64
C LEU A 48 -3.09 -5.49 2.29
N VAL A 49 -2.79 -6.80 2.34
CA VAL A 49 -1.51 -7.30 2.89
C VAL A 49 -0.33 -6.75 2.10
N LEU A 50 -0.40 -6.75 0.77
CA LEU A 50 0.66 -6.21 -0.09
C LEU A 50 0.85 -4.69 0.11
N GLY A 51 -0.23 -3.93 0.15
CA GLY A 51 -0.19 -2.48 0.38
C GLY A 51 0.44 -2.14 1.73
N VAL A 52 0.06 -2.87 2.79
CA VAL A 52 0.66 -2.73 4.13
C VAL A 52 2.15 -3.08 4.11
N ALA A 53 2.54 -4.20 3.50
CA ALA A 53 3.94 -4.61 3.43
C ALA A 53 4.82 -3.56 2.71
N ILE A 54 4.34 -3.02 1.58
CA ILE A 54 5.06 -1.97 0.83
C ILE A 54 5.09 -0.66 1.63
N GLY A 55 3.98 -0.28 2.28
CA GLY A 55 3.90 0.90 3.13
C GLY A 55 4.90 0.84 4.30
N LEU A 56 4.95 -0.28 5.01
CA LEU A 56 5.91 -0.52 6.09
C LEU A 56 7.36 -0.45 5.61
N LYS A 57 7.65 -1.02 4.43
CA LYS A 57 8.97 -0.89 3.80
C LYS A 57 9.32 0.57 3.52
N GLY A 58 8.35 1.37 3.08
CA GLY A 58 8.53 2.81 2.89
C GLY A 58 8.83 3.55 4.19
N VAL A 59 8.05 3.29 5.25
CA VAL A 59 8.24 3.89 6.57
C VAL A 59 9.61 3.53 7.16
N PHE A 60 10.01 2.26 7.12
CA PHE A 60 11.33 1.86 7.62
C PHE A 60 12.48 2.45 6.81
N ALA A 61 12.27 2.73 5.51
CA ALA A 61 13.27 3.39 4.69
C ALA A 61 13.39 4.90 4.97
N ILE A 62 12.32 5.55 5.47
CA ILE A 62 12.31 6.97 5.89
C ILE A 62 13.01 7.14 7.23
N ILE A 63 12.77 6.22 8.18
CA ILE A 63 13.29 6.30 9.55
C ILE A 63 14.79 5.96 9.60
N LYS A 64 15.28 5.22 8.62
CA LYS A 64 16.69 4.85 8.49
C LYS A 64 17.55 6.04 8.05
#